data_AF-A0A1B6JHJ3-F1
#
_entry.id   AF-A0A1B6JHJ3-F1
#
_cell.length_a   1.000
_cell.length_b   1.000
_cell.length_c   1.000
_cell.angle_alpha   90.00
_cell.angle_beta   90.00
_cell.angle_gamma   90.00
#
_symmetry.space_group_name_H-M   'P 1'
#
loop_
_entity.id
_entity.type
_entity.pdbx_description
1 polymer ?
#
loop_
_entity_poly.entity_id
_entity_poly.type
_entity_poly.pdbx_seq_one_letter_code
_entity_poly.pdbx_strand_id
1 'polypeptide(L)'
;KARTRQSVISGSAMNFALLGLLWLYLIVHVTHVSGQTDNSLHLPQCINNVDCGELLACIDLKCQDPCPGPCNGNATCEIYNHVPYCACKPGFSGNPFAGCQRVPDSQRG
;
A
#
# COMPACT_ATOMS: atom_id res chain seq x y z
N LYS A 1 51.41 24.91 -56.85
CA LYS A 1 50.37 25.53 -55.97
C LYS A 1 49.75 24.43 -55.13
N ALA A 2 49.37 24.75 -53.90
CA ALA A 2 49.36 23.85 -52.74
C ALA A 2 48.38 22.67 -52.74
N ARG A 3 48.79 21.66 -51.97
CA ARG A 3 48.11 20.48 -51.42
C ARG A 3 46.62 20.67 -51.08
N THR A 4 45.80 19.66 -51.39
CA THR A 4 44.85 19.15 -50.39
C THR A 4 44.68 17.64 -50.57
N ARG A 5 45.30 16.85 -49.69
CA ARG A 5 44.91 15.44 -49.46
C ARG A 5 43.51 15.51 -48.86
N GLN A 6 42.51 14.96 -49.52
CA GLN A 6 41.25 14.65 -48.83
C GLN A 6 41.52 13.48 -47.89
N SER A 7 41.37 13.74 -46.60
CA SER A 7 41.39 12.72 -45.56
C SER A 7 40.16 11.84 -45.76
N VAL A 8 40.37 10.58 -46.14
CA VAL A 8 39.33 9.56 -45.99
C VAL A 8 39.17 9.36 -44.49
N ILE A 9 38.14 9.98 -43.91
CA ILE A 9 37.76 9.65 -42.54
C ILE A 9 37.21 8.22 -42.62
N SER A 10 38.03 7.26 -42.19
CA SER A 10 37.61 5.92 -41.83
C SER A 10 36.53 6.06 -40.75
N GLY A 11 35.27 6.17 -41.17
CA GLY A 11 34.12 6.05 -40.29
C GLY A 11 34.13 4.64 -39.74
N SER A 12 34.53 4.50 -38.49
CA SER A 12 34.44 3.25 -37.74
C SER A 12 33.03 2.69 -37.90
N ALA A 13 32.89 1.53 -38.56
CA ALA A 13 31.64 0.76 -38.64
C ALA A 13 31.26 0.14 -37.28
N MET A 14 31.46 0.90 -36.20
CA MET A 14 31.02 0.58 -34.87
C MET A 14 29.74 1.38 -34.66
N ASN A 15 28.59 0.73 -34.86
CA ASN A 15 27.45 0.89 -33.95
C ASN A 15 26.13 0.29 -34.44
N PHE A 16 25.99 -0.23 -35.65
CA PHE A 16 24.66 -0.77 -36.04
C PHE A 16 24.26 -2.01 -35.23
N ALA A 17 25.20 -2.91 -34.98
CA ALA A 17 24.95 -4.11 -34.16
C ALA A 17 24.74 -3.76 -32.67
N LEU A 18 25.53 -2.84 -32.11
CA LEU A 18 25.40 -2.43 -30.71
C LEU A 18 24.15 -1.58 -30.48
N LEU A 19 23.80 -0.67 -31.40
CA LEU A 19 22.53 0.06 -31.35
C LEU A 19 21.35 -0.88 -31.50
N GLY A 20 21.43 -1.89 -32.39
CA GLY A 20 20.39 -2.91 -32.53
C GLY A 20 20.21 -3.78 -31.27
N LEU A 21 21.31 -4.22 -30.65
CA LEU A 21 21.28 -5.00 -29.41
C LEU A 21 20.82 -4.16 -28.21
N LEU A 22 21.26 -2.90 -28.11
CA LEU A 22 20.78 -1.95 -27.10
C LEU A 22 19.29 -1.62 -27.28
N TRP A 23 18.82 -1.51 -28.53
CA TRP A 23 17.42 -1.26 -28.85
C TRP A 23 16.55 -2.48 -28.54
N LEU A 24 16.99 -3.69 -28.89
CA LEU A 24 16.33 -4.94 -28.48
C LEU A 24 16.35 -5.14 -26.96
N TYR A 25 17.46 -4.85 -26.29
CA TYR A 25 17.56 -4.91 -24.83
C TYR A 25 16.64 -3.89 -24.15
N LEU A 26 16.52 -2.66 -24.67
CA LEU A 26 15.54 -1.66 -24.23
C LEU A 26 14.10 -2.14 -24.46
N ILE A 27 13.79 -2.76 -25.59
CA ILE A 27 12.44 -3.32 -25.85
C ILE A 27 12.13 -4.48 -24.90
N VAL A 28 13.08 -5.39 -24.67
CA VAL A 28 12.94 -6.51 -23.71
C VAL A 28 12.83 -5.98 -22.27
N HIS A 29 13.56 -4.92 -21.90
CA HIS A 29 13.45 -4.31 -20.57
C HIS A 29 12.19 -3.46 -20.40
N VAL A 30 11.73 -2.76 -21.43
CA VAL A 30 10.51 -1.91 -21.37
C VAL A 30 9.24 -2.76 -21.42
N THR A 31 9.25 -3.91 -22.11
CA THR A 31 8.15 -4.90 -22.01
C THR A 31 8.08 -5.60 -20.64
N HIS A 32 9.15 -5.51 -19.83
CA HIS A 32 9.19 -5.93 -18.43
C HIS A 32 9.05 -4.76 -17.42
N VAL A 33 8.93 -3.51 -17.85
CA VAL A 33 8.44 -2.42 -16.99
C VAL A 33 6.91 -2.56 -16.92
N SER A 34 6.50 -3.55 -16.12
CA SER A 34 5.24 -3.66 -15.39
C SER A 34 4.05 -2.89 -15.96
N GLY A 35 3.67 -3.22 -17.19
CA GLY A 35 2.31 -3.00 -17.66
C GLY A 35 1.38 -3.98 -16.96
N GLN A 36 1.09 -3.72 -15.67
CA GLN A 36 -0.09 -4.31 -15.04
C GLN A 36 -1.30 -3.67 -15.70
N THR A 37 -1.85 -4.31 -16.74
CA THR A 37 -3.28 -4.22 -16.98
C THR A 37 -3.94 -4.94 -15.80
N ASP A 38 -4.07 -4.26 -14.66
CA ASP A 38 -5.07 -4.63 -13.68
C ASP A 38 -6.42 -4.29 -14.33
N ASN A 39 -6.92 -5.24 -15.12
CA ASN A 39 -8.32 -5.35 -15.44
C ASN A 39 -8.95 -6.35 -14.46
N SER A 40 -8.60 -6.23 -13.16
CA SER A 40 -9.24 -6.98 -12.10
C SER A 40 -10.64 -6.38 -11.94
N LEU A 41 -11.60 -6.99 -12.63
CA LEU A 41 -12.98 -7.00 -12.17
C LEU A 41 -12.99 -7.73 -10.82
N HIS A 42 -12.59 -7.03 -9.76
CA HIS A 42 -12.60 -7.59 -8.44
C HIS A 42 -14.03 -7.49 -7.94
N LEU A 43 -14.74 -8.62 -8.01
CA LEU A 43 -16.05 -8.74 -7.39
C LEU A 43 -15.88 -8.39 -5.90
N PRO A 44 -16.74 -7.54 -5.33
CA PRO A 44 -16.70 -7.22 -3.92
C PRO A 44 -16.76 -8.52 -3.09
N GLN A 45 -15.91 -8.62 -2.07
CA GLN A 45 -15.97 -9.74 -1.13
C GLN A 45 -17.26 -9.66 -0.29
N CYS A 46 -17.72 -8.45 -0.01
CA CYS A 46 -18.92 -8.15 0.75
C CYS A 46 -19.59 -6.88 0.23
N ILE A 47 -20.90 -6.77 0.45
CA ILE A 47 -21.68 -5.53 0.27
C ILE A 47 -22.16 -5.01 1.63
N ASN A 48 -22.45 -5.92 2.56
CA ASN A 48 -22.95 -5.61 3.90
C ASN A 48 -22.12 -6.32 4.97
N ASN A 49 -22.17 -5.82 6.20
CA ASN A 49 -21.51 -6.42 7.35
C ASN A 49 -21.94 -7.88 7.60
N VAL A 50 -23.20 -8.21 7.32
CA VAL A 50 -23.75 -9.56 7.46
C VAL A 50 -23.14 -10.59 6.49
N ASP A 51 -22.45 -10.13 5.44
CA ASP A 51 -21.71 -11.01 4.52
C ASP A 51 -20.38 -11.48 5.14
N CYS A 52 -19.95 -10.83 6.22
CA CYS A 52 -18.72 -11.11 6.94
C CYS A 52 -18.99 -11.92 8.22
N GLY A 53 -17.95 -12.56 8.75
CA GLY A 53 -18.02 -13.22 10.06
C GLY A 53 -18.28 -12.22 11.20
N GLU A 54 -18.72 -12.71 12.36
CA GLU A 54 -19.14 -11.88 13.51
C GLU A 54 -18.09 -10.86 13.98
N LEU A 55 -16.80 -11.18 13.80
CA LEU A 55 -15.65 -10.36 14.18
C LEU A 55 -15.09 -9.50 13.03
N LEU A 56 -15.78 -9.39 11.90
CA LEU A 56 -15.28 -8.68 10.71
C LEU A 56 -16.34 -7.74 10.16
N ALA A 57 -15.96 -6.55 9.69
CA ALA A 57 -16.87 -5.60 9.06
C ALA A 57 -16.61 -5.49 7.56
N CYS A 58 -17.63 -5.08 6.79
CA CYS A 58 -17.45 -4.79 5.38
C CYS A 58 -16.89 -3.38 5.21
N ILE A 59 -15.57 -3.28 4.97
CA ILE A 59 -14.83 -2.03 4.81
C ILE A 59 -14.17 -2.07 3.43
N ASP A 60 -14.44 -1.05 2.61
CA ASP A 60 -13.92 -0.96 1.24
C ASP A 60 -14.17 -2.24 0.41
N LEU A 61 -15.38 -2.80 0.53
CA LEU A 61 -15.83 -4.02 -0.15
C LEU A 61 -15.06 -5.28 0.22
N LYS A 62 -14.39 -5.27 1.38
CA LYS A 62 -13.62 -6.39 1.94
C LYS A 62 -13.99 -6.63 3.39
N CYS A 63 -14.03 -7.90 3.79
CA CYS A 63 -14.24 -8.24 5.20
C CYS A 63 -12.93 -8.02 5.96
N GLN A 64 -12.92 -7.02 6.83
CA GLN A 64 -11.73 -6.58 7.57
C GLN A 64 -12.06 -6.42 9.05
N ASP A 65 -11.06 -6.57 9.91
CA ASP A 65 -11.19 -6.26 11.34
C ASP A 65 -11.42 -4.74 11.50
N PRO A 66 -12.50 -4.29 12.13
CA PRO A 66 -12.77 -2.87 12.35
C PRO A 66 -11.96 -2.25 13.51
N CYS A 67 -11.23 -3.03 14.31
CA CYS A 67 -10.48 -2.53 15.47
C CYS A 67 -9.20 -1.72 15.20
N PRO A 68 -8.45 -1.91 14.09
CA PRO A 68 -7.30 -1.08 13.78
C PRO A 68 -7.72 0.36 13.44
N GLY A 69 -7.38 1.33 14.32
CA GLY A 69 -7.61 2.75 14.09
C GLY A 69 -8.60 3.47 15.01
N PRO A 70 -9.81 2.95 15.33
CA PRO A 70 -10.80 3.69 16.11
C PRO A 70 -10.41 3.90 17.58
N CYS A 71 -9.82 2.91 18.23
CA CYS A 71 -9.44 3.02 19.64
C CYS A 71 -8.04 3.60 19.79
N ASN A 72 -7.86 4.48 20.78
CA ASN A 72 -6.59 5.17 20.99
C ASN A 72 -6.12 5.05 22.45
N GLY A 73 -4.81 5.00 22.66
CA GLY A 73 -4.10 5.13 23.95
C GLY A 73 -4.70 4.39 25.16
N ASN A 74 -4.11 3.27 25.58
CA ASN A 74 -4.54 2.49 26.76
C ASN A 74 -6.02 2.06 26.76
N ALA A 75 -6.65 1.99 25.59
CA ALA A 75 -7.96 1.38 25.39
C ALA A 75 -7.82 -0.09 24.91
N THR A 76 -8.84 -0.90 25.17
CA THR A 76 -9.11 -2.19 24.54
C THR A 76 -10.15 -1.99 23.44
N CYS A 77 -10.04 -2.78 22.37
CA CYS A 77 -11.04 -2.84 21.31
C CYS A 77 -11.72 -4.21 21.34
N GLU A 78 -13.04 -4.20 21.34
CA GLU A 78 -13.89 -5.38 21.17
C GLU A 78 -14.83 -5.13 20.00
N ILE A 79 -15.28 -6.19 19.33
CA ILE A 79 -16.13 -6.07 18.14
C ILE A 79 -17.53 -6.53 18.53
N TYR A 80 -18.51 -5.64 18.33
CA TYR A 80 -19.91 -5.94 18.60
C TYR A 80 -20.75 -5.59 17.37
N ASN A 81 -21.43 -6.58 16.79
CA ASN A 81 -22.23 -6.42 15.57
C ASN A 81 -21.46 -5.72 14.43
N HIS A 82 -20.22 -6.17 14.18
CA HIS A 82 -19.33 -5.62 13.15
C HIS A 82 -18.92 -4.14 13.39
N VAL A 83 -19.10 -3.63 14.61
CA VAL A 83 -18.72 -2.27 15.02
C VAL A 83 -17.63 -2.35 16.09
N PRO A 84 -16.58 -1.52 16.01
CA PRO A 84 -15.54 -1.48 17.03
C PRO A 84 -16.06 -0.75 18.28
N TYR A 85 -15.97 -1.41 19.42
CA TYR A 85 -16.28 -0.88 20.73
C TYR A 85 -14.98 -0.66 21.51
N CYS A 86 -14.75 0.58 21.93
CA CYS A 86 -13.54 0.95 22.66
C CYS A 86 -13.83 1.18 24.15
N ALA A 87 -13.02 0.58 25.01
CA ALA A 87 -13.10 0.79 26.46
C ALA A 87 -11.71 1.04 27.05
N CYS A 88 -11.59 1.85 28.11
CA CYS A 88 -10.31 2.05 28.77
C CYS A 88 -9.87 0.78 29.53
N LYS A 89 -8.57 0.45 29.47
CA LYS A 89 -8.00 -0.66 30.24
C LYS A 89 -8.22 -0.45 31.74
N PRO A 90 -8.25 -1.53 32.55
CA PRO A 90 -8.36 -1.42 34.01
C PRO A 90 -7.31 -0.46 34.59
N GLY A 91 -7.76 0.48 35.42
CA GLY A 91 -6.91 1.53 36.01
C GLY A 91 -6.68 2.75 35.12
N PHE A 92 -7.35 2.84 33.97
CA PHE A 92 -7.38 4.02 33.10
C PHE A 92 -8.82 4.55 32.95
N SER A 93 -8.96 5.85 32.67
CA SER A 93 -10.24 6.53 32.44
C SER A 93 -10.10 7.65 31.40
N GLY A 94 -11.22 8.16 30.91
CA GLY A 94 -11.27 9.20 29.89
C GLY A 94 -12.02 8.76 28.64
N ASN A 95 -11.73 9.39 27.50
CA ASN A 95 -12.34 9.04 26.22
C ASN A 95 -11.48 7.99 25.49
N PRO A 96 -11.98 6.76 25.28
CA PRO A 96 -11.20 5.67 24.66
C PRO A 96 -10.90 5.87 23.16
N PHE A 97 -11.58 6.81 22.50
CA PHE A 97 -11.27 7.22 21.12
C PHE A 97 -10.18 8.32 21.07
N ALA A 98 -10.07 9.14 22.11
CA ALA A 98 -9.06 10.20 22.20
C ALA A 98 -7.78 9.76 22.94
N GLY A 99 -7.89 8.75 23.80
CA GLY A 99 -6.82 8.25 24.66
C GLY A 99 -7.22 8.24 26.14
N CYS A 100 -6.94 7.13 26.81
CA CYS A 100 -7.19 6.95 28.24
C CYS A 100 -5.99 7.36 29.09
N GLN A 101 -6.26 7.97 30.25
CA GLN A 101 -5.29 8.41 31.23
C GLN A 101 -5.35 7.55 32.49
N ARG A 102 -4.22 7.38 33.19
CA ARG A 102 -4.21 6.61 34.46
C ARG A 102 -5.12 7.27 35.48
N VAL A 103 -5.94 6.46 36.15
CA VAL A 103 -6.76 6.89 37.28
C VAL A 103 -5.84 7.14 38.48
N PRO A 104 -5.89 8.33 39.12
CA PRO A 104 -5.13 8.59 40.35
C PRO A 104 -5.55 7.68 41.49
N ASP A 105 -4.59 7.31 42.35
CA ASP A 105 -4.86 6.43 43.50
C ASP A 105 -5.90 7.00 44.49
N SER A 106 -6.06 8.33 44.53
CA SER A 106 -7.10 8.99 45.34
C SER A 106 -8.55 8.70 44.90
N GLN A 107 -8.74 8.09 43.73
CA GLN A 107 -10.04 7.75 43.16
C GLN A 107 -10.30 6.24 43.14
N ARG A 108 -9.38 5.44 43.68
CA ARG A 108 -9.51 3.99 43.81
C ARG A 108 -10.06 3.67 45.20
N GLY A 109 -11.37 3.85 45.34
CA GLY A 109 -12.13 3.49 46.55
C GLY A 109 -12.14 1.99 46.81
#